data_AF-A0A536SQI3-F1
#
_entry.id   AF-A0A536SQI3-F1
#
_cell.length_a   1.000
_cell.length_b   1.000
_cell.length_c   1.000
_cell.angle_alpha   90.00
_cell.angle_beta   90.00
_cell.angle_gamma   90.00
#
_symmetry.space_group_name_H-M   'P 1'
#
loop_
_entity.id
_entity.type
_entity.pdbx_description
1 polymer ?
#
loop_
_entity_poly.entity_id
_entity_poly.type
_entity_poly.pdbx_seq_one_letter_code
_entity_poly.pdbx_strand_id
1 'polypeptide(L)'
;MQVTPPRSLTELFLGFLAIGARSFGGVLPWAYRTMVEERRWLTQADFAETIGLCQGLMVLPFIWVMALGVLYLEWASYPVVRAVVTGVGATGAGLFIGTALKLGKALVRKPAALVLVAGCFLTVGVGRVSMLIVMPLAAAIGIFFARRGWL
;
A
#
# COMPACT_ATOMS: atom_id res chain seq x y z
N MET A 1 -26.20 22.45 5.86
CA MET A 1 -26.61 21.45 4.83
C MET A 1 -27.03 20.19 5.55
N GLN A 2 -28.14 19.54 5.17
CA GLN A 2 -28.55 18.27 5.80
C GLN A 2 -27.60 17.15 5.35
N VAL A 3 -26.93 16.53 6.32
CA VAL A 3 -26.07 15.35 6.13
C VAL A 3 -26.95 14.11 6.12
N THR A 4 -26.79 13.25 5.12
CA THR A 4 -27.49 11.96 5.05
C THR A 4 -26.51 10.83 5.28
N PRO A 5 -26.51 10.18 6.45
CA PRO A 5 -25.61 9.06 6.70
C PRO A 5 -25.94 7.88 5.76
N PRO A 6 -24.94 7.08 5.36
CA PRO A 6 -25.13 5.94 4.47
C PRO A 6 -26.11 4.95 5.08
N ARG A 7 -27.09 4.51 4.29
CA ARG A 7 -28.20 3.66 4.76
C ARG A 7 -27.82 2.17 4.79
N SER A 8 -26.75 1.77 4.11
CA SER A 8 -26.30 0.37 4.02
C SER A 8 -24.82 0.21 3.66
N LEU A 9 -24.24 -0.96 3.97
CA LEU A 9 -22.87 -1.32 3.57
C LEU A 9 -22.68 -1.33 2.04
N THR A 10 -23.72 -1.72 1.29
CA THR A 10 -23.70 -1.73 -0.18
C THR A 10 -23.55 -0.32 -0.74
N GLU A 11 -24.19 0.67 -0.11
CA GLU A 11 -24.08 2.06 -0.50
C GLU A 11 -22.65 2.59 -0.30
N LEU A 12 -22.03 2.21 0.83
CA LEU A 12 -20.66 2.55 1.18
C LEU A 12 -19.68 1.90 0.18
N PHE A 13 -19.82 0.58 -0.04
CA PHE A 13 -19.01 -0.17 -1.01
C PHE A 13 -19.09 0.44 -2.41
N LEU A 14 -20.31 0.72 -2.91
CA LEU A 14 -20.49 1.31 -4.23
C LEU A 14 -19.93 2.73 -4.30
N GLY A 15 -20.01 3.51 -3.22
CA GLY A 15 -19.38 4.83 -3.15
C GLY A 15 -17.87 4.76 -3.30
N PHE A 16 -17.21 3.94 -2.46
CA PHE A 16 -15.75 3.77 -2.52
C PHE A 16 -15.27 3.09 -3.80
N LEU A 17 -16.00 2.09 -4.29
CA LEU A 17 -15.71 1.44 -5.57
C LEU A 17 -15.76 2.45 -6.72
N ALA A 18 -16.76 3.33 -6.72
CA ALA A 18 -16.95 4.32 -7.77
C ALA A 18 -15.93 5.48 -7.69
N ILE A 19 -15.52 5.87 -6.47
CA ILE A 19 -14.37 6.76 -6.26
C ILE A 19 -13.11 6.11 -6.84
N GLY A 20 -12.81 4.86 -6.45
CA GLY A 20 -11.63 4.13 -6.91
C GLY A 20 -11.59 3.95 -8.43
N ALA A 21 -12.71 3.59 -9.05
CA ALA A 21 -12.82 3.42 -10.49
C ALA A 21 -12.54 4.72 -11.29
N ARG A 22 -12.75 5.88 -10.68
CA ARG A 22 -12.57 7.21 -11.31
C ARG A 22 -11.33 7.97 -10.85
N SER A 23 -10.57 7.41 -9.90
CA SER A 23 -9.43 8.09 -9.25
C SER A 23 -8.17 8.21 -10.13
N PHE A 24 -8.24 7.90 -11.42
CA PHE A 24 -7.10 7.98 -12.34
C PHE A 24 -6.80 9.45 -12.67
N GLY A 25 -6.03 10.11 -11.80
CA GLY A 25 -5.75 11.56 -11.85
C GLY A 25 -5.85 12.28 -10.50
N GLY A 26 -6.28 11.58 -9.45
CA GLY A 26 -6.35 12.12 -8.09
C GLY A 26 -7.60 11.66 -7.36
N VAL A 27 -7.41 10.96 -6.23
CA VAL A 27 -8.52 10.44 -5.41
C VAL A 27 -9.26 11.55 -4.67
N LEU A 28 -8.55 12.61 -4.26
CA LEU A 28 -9.07 13.66 -3.38
C LEU A 28 -10.24 14.46 -3.98
N PRO A 29 -10.17 15.00 -5.22
CA PRO A 29 -11.30 15.72 -5.81
C PRO A 29 -12.52 14.82 -6.05
N TRP A 30 -12.30 13.56 -6.40
CA TRP A 30 -13.39 12.57 -6.57
C TRP A 30 -14.00 12.17 -5.23
N ALA A 31 -13.19 11.96 -4.20
CA ALA A 31 -13.66 11.68 -2.86
C ALA A 31 -14.50 12.86 -2.32
N TYR A 32 -14.04 14.09 -2.53
CA TYR A 32 -14.79 15.29 -2.15
C TYR A 32 -16.13 15.37 -2.88
N ARG A 33 -16.13 15.26 -4.22
CA ARG A 33 -17.37 15.28 -5.02
C ARG A 33 -18.36 14.20 -4.56
N THR A 34 -17.92 12.95 -4.46
CA THR A 34 -18.85 11.86 -4.15
C THR A 34 -19.32 11.91 -2.68
N MET A 35 -18.44 12.19 -1.72
CA MET A 35 -18.79 12.13 -0.29
C MET A 35 -19.49 13.39 0.22
N VAL A 36 -19.14 14.58 -0.30
CA VAL A 36 -19.68 15.87 0.17
C VAL A 36 -20.78 16.40 -0.74
N GLU A 37 -20.58 16.37 -2.06
CA GLU A 37 -21.54 16.97 -3.02
C GLU A 37 -22.65 15.99 -3.43
N GLU A 38 -22.30 14.82 -4.00
CA GLU A 38 -23.25 13.87 -4.57
C GLU A 38 -24.04 13.13 -3.49
N ARG A 39 -23.34 12.48 -2.55
CA ARG A 39 -23.97 11.63 -1.52
C ARG A 39 -24.21 12.33 -0.19
N ARG A 40 -23.58 13.49 0.03
CA ARG A 40 -23.74 14.34 1.23
C ARG A 40 -23.59 13.57 2.55
N TRP A 41 -22.64 12.63 2.57
CA TRP A 41 -22.30 11.80 3.74
C TRP A 41 -21.51 12.57 4.79
N LEU A 42 -20.72 13.56 4.37
CA LEU A 42 -19.89 14.40 5.22
C LEU A 42 -20.11 15.86 4.91
N THR A 43 -19.91 16.74 5.89
CA THR A 43 -19.81 18.18 5.61
C THR A 43 -18.45 18.51 5.01
N GLN A 44 -18.34 19.68 4.38
CA GLN A 44 -17.07 20.19 3.88
C GLN A 44 -16.02 20.31 5.00
N ALA A 45 -16.44 20.71 6.21
CA ALA A 45 -15.57 20.83 7.37
C ALA A 45 -15.08 19.45 7.85
N ASP A 46 -15.99 18.48 8.01
CA ASP A 46 -15.64 17.13 8.47
C ASP A 46 -14.71 16.42 7.47
N PHE A 47 -14.92 16.63 6.18
CA PHE A 47 -14.05 16.08 5.14
C PHE A 47 -12.64 16.68 5.23
N ALA A 48 -12.53 18.01 5.36
CA ALA A 48 -11.24 18.68 5.50
C ALA A 48 -10.51 18.25 6.78
N GLU A 49 -11.22 18.11 7.89
CA GLU A 49 -10.67 17.63 9.17
C GLU A 49 -10.14 16.20 9.02
N THR A 50 -10.93 15.29 8.44
CA THR A 50 -10.53 13.90 8.21
C THR A 50 -9.27 13.81 7.35
N ILE A 51 -9.21 14.58 6.26
CA ILE A 51 -8.03 14.64 5.39
C ILE A 51 -6.83 15.22 6.14
N GLY A 52 -7.03 16.28 6.94
CA GLY A 52 -5.98 16.87 7.76
C GLY A 52 -5.41 15.87 8.78
N LEU A 53 -6.26 15.08 9.42
CA LEU A 53 -5.84 14.01 10.34
C LEU A 53 -5.05 12.91 9.61
N CYS A 54 -5.51 12.48 8.43
CA CYS A 54 -4.79 11.51 7.61
C CYS A 54 -3.42 12.02 7.15
N GLN A 55 -3.34 13.30 6.75
CA GLN A 55 -2.08 13.94 6.39
C GLN A 55 -1.15 14.02 7.60
N GLY A 56 -1.65 14.37 8.78
CA GLY A 56 -0.87 14.38 10.02
C GLY A 56 -0.24 13.02 10.32
N LEU A 57 -1.00 11.93 10.15
CA LEU A 57 -0.49 10.56 10.35
C LEU A 57 0.68 10.20 9.41
N MET A 58 0.74 10.76 8.19
CA MET A 58 1.84 10.50 7.26
C MET A 58 2.98 11.50 7.38
N VAL A 59 2.66 12.79 7.52
CA VAL A 59 3.64 13.88 7.57
C VAL A 59 4.45 13.83 8.86
N LEU A 60 3.82 13.50 9.99
CA LEU A 60 4.50 13.43 11.28
C LEU A 60 5.66 12.41 11.30
N PRO A 61 5.46 11.10 10.99
CA PRO A 61 6.57 10.15 10.95
C PRO A 61 7.58 10.49 9.85
N PHE A 62 7.15 11.08 8.73
CA PHE A 62 8.06 11.50 7.67
C PHE A 62 9.02 12.61 8.15
N ILE A 63 8.51 13.64 8.83
CA ILE A 63 9.31 14.70 9.45
C ILE A 63 10.27 14.10 10.47
N TRP A 64 9.80 13.19 11.32
CA TRP A 64 10.65 12.53 12.31
C TRP A 64 11.80 11.76 11.66
N VAL A 65 11.53 10.97 10.63
CA VAL A 65 12.57 10.22 9.90
C VAL A 65 13.56 11.15 9.21
N MET A 66 13.08 12.27 8.62
CA MET A 66 13.97 13.27 8.03
C MET A 66 14.83 14.00 9.07
N ALA A 67 14.25 14.37 10.22
CA ALA A 67 15.00 14.99 11.31
C ALA A 67 16.09 14.05 11.84
N LEU A 68 15.76 12.78 12.07
CA LEU A 68 16.74 11.75 12.44
C LEU A 68 17.80 11.53 11.35
N GLY A 69 17.41 11.63 10.07
CA GLY A 69 18.32 11.54 8.93
C GLY A 69 19.34 12.68 8.93
N VAL A 70 18.91 13.92 9.15
CA VAL A 70 19.81 15.09 9.27
C VAL A 70 20.73 14.92 10.48
N LEU A 71 20.18 14.53 11.62
CA LEU A 71 20.93 14.30 12.85
C LEU A 71 21.99 13.18 12.68
N TYR A 72 21.66 12.13 11.93
CA TYR A 72 22.61 11.08 11.57
C TYR A 72 23.80 11.63 10.77
N LEU A 73 23.59 12.59 9.87
CA LEU A 73 24.69 13.17 9.09
C LEU A 73 25.71 13.90 9.98
N GLU A 74 25.28 14.51 11.08
CA GLU A 74 26.17 15.17 12.04
C GLU A 74 27.03 14.18 12.84
N TRP A 75 26.45 13.03 13.22
CA TRP A 75 27.12 12.01 14.03
C TRP A 75 27.62 10.78 13.25
N ALA A 76 27.55 10.82 11.92
CA ALA A 76 27.99 9.73 11.04
C ALA A 76 29.48 9.38 11.21
N SER A 77 30.27 10.31 11.75
CA SER A 77 31.69 10.14 12.09
C SER A 77 31.94 9.05 13.14
N TYR A 78 30.97 8.75 14.01
CA TYR A 78 31.10 7.72 15.03
C TYR A 78 30.72 6.34 14.46
N PRO A 79 31.63 5.34 14.46
CA PRO A 79 31.39 4.03 13.84
C PRO A 79 30.23 3.27 14.49
N VAL A 80 29.99 3.49 15.79
CA VAL A 80 28.87 2.89 16.52
C VAL A 80 27.51 3.36 15.97
N VAL A 81 27.37 4.65 15.66
CA VAL A 81 26.11 5.22 15.15
C VAL A 81 25.76 4.62 13.79
N ARG A 82 26.77 4.49 12.92
CA ARG A 82 26.61 3.85 11.59
C ARG A 82 26.24 2.37 11.70
N ALA A 83 26.86 1.64 12.63
CA ALA A 83 26.55 0.24 12.87
C ALA A 83 25.09 0.06 13.33
N VAL A 84 24.62 0.90 14.26
CA VAL A 84 23.25 0.90 14.75
C VAL A 84 22.26 1.14 13.60
N VAL A 85 22.44 2.19 12.79
CA VAL A 85 21.55 2.51 11.67
C VAL A 85 21.52 1.40 10.62
N THR A 86 22.68 0.82 10.31
CA THR A 86 22.77 -0.33 9.40
C THR A 86 22.03 -1.56 9.95
N GLY A 87 22.16 -1.81 11.26
CA GLY A 87 21.42 -2.89 11.94
C GLY A 87 19.91 -2.68 11.94
N VAL A 88 19.44 -1.44 12.13
CA VAL A 88 18.01 -1.09 12.00
C VAL A 88 17.51 -1.35 10.57
N GLY A 89 18.29 -0.96 9.55
CA GLY A 89 17.97 -1.25 8.15
C GLY A 89 17.89 -2.76 7.85
N ALA A 90 18.85 -3.53 8.35
CA ALA A 90 18.85 -5.00 8.22
C ALA A 90 17.64 -5.65 8.91
N THR A 91 17.23 -5.13 10.07
CA THR A 91 16.04 -5.58 10.78
C THR A 91 14.76 -5.32 9.97
N GLY A 92 14.67 -4.14 9.33
CA GLY A 92 13.57 -3.82 8.41
C GLY A 92 13.47 -4.80 7.24
N ALA A 93 14.60 -5.10 6.59
CA ALA A 93 14.66 -6.10 5.51
C ALA A 93 14.23 -7.50 6.01
N GLY A 94 14.66 -7.90 7.21
CA GLY A 94 14.27 -9.15 7.85
C GLY A 94 12.76 -9.25 8.09
N LEU A 95 12.11 -8.16 8.52
CA LEU A 95 10.66 -8.10 8.70
C LEU A 95 9.89 -8.29 7.39
N PHE A 96 10.36 -7.68 6.29
CA PHE A 96 9.78 -7.89 4.96
C PHE A 96 9.90 -9.35 4.52
N ILE A 97 11.08 -9.96 4.68
CA ILE A 97 11.29 -11.38 4.36
C ILE A 97 10.39 -12.26 5.23
N GLY A 98 10.31 -11.99 6.54
CA GLY A 98 9.45 -12.74 7.46
C GLY A 98 7.96 -12.66 7.08
N THR A 99 7.50 -11.50 6.64
CA THR A 99 6.12 -11.29 6.18
C THR A 99 5.86 -12.04 4.86
N ALA A 100 6.81 -11.99 3.92
CA ALA A 100 6.75 -12.75 2.68
C ALA A 100 6.70 -14.27 2.93
N LEU A 101 7.50 -14.78 3.86
CA LEU A 101 7.49 -16.20 4.24
C LEU A 101 6.20 -16.60 4.94
N LYS A 102 5.69 -15.76 5.85
CA LYS A 102 4.42 -16.01 6.57
C LYS A 102 3.25 -16.11 5.62
N LEU A 103 3.14 -15.19 4.66
CA LEU A 103 2.10 -15.21 3.62
C LEU A 103 2.34 -16.35 2.60
N GLY A 104 3.59 -16.58 2.21
CA GLY A 104 3.97 -17.61 1.23
C GLY A 104 3.80 -19.05 1.73
N LYS A 105 3.88 -19.30 3.04
CA LYS A 105 3.70 -20.65 3.61
C LYS A 105 2.34 -21.25 3.28
N ALA A 106 1.29 -20.43 3.19
CA ALA A 106 -0.04 -20.88 2.77
C ALA A 106 -0.06 -21.34 1.30
N LEU A 107 0.88 -20.84 0.50
CA LEU A 107 0.93 -21.01 -0.95
C LEU A 107 1.89 -22.13 -1.40
N VAL A 108 2.86 -22.51 -0.57
CA VAL A 108 3.86 -23.56 -0.83
C VAL A 108 3.27 -24.94 -1.14
N ARG A 109 2.04 -25.22 -0.69
CA ARG A 109 1.39 -26.52 -0.93
C ARG A 109 0.90 -26.69 -2.37
N LYS A 110 0.92 -25.64 -3.21
CA LYS A 110 0.37 -25.68 -4.57
C LYS A 110 1.49 -25.46 -5.60
N PRO A 111 1.78 -26.45 -6.47
CA PRO A 111 2.92 -26.39 -7.39
C PRO A 111 2.78 -25.26 -8.42
N ALA A 112 1.55 -24.98 -8.89
CA ALA A 112 1.28 -23.86 -9.81
C ALA A 112 1.66 -22.51 -9.19
N ALA A 113 1.44 -22.36 -7.89
CA ALA A 113 1.78 -21.15 -7.17
C ALA A 113 3.29 -20.98 -7.00
N LEU A 114 4.00 -22.08 -6.76
CA LEU A 114 5.45 -22.10 -6.65
C LEU A 114 6.11 -21.70 -7.98
N VAL A 115 5.58 -22.22 -9.10
CA VAL A 115 6.03 -21.86 -10.46
C VAL A 115 5.78 -20.38 -10.76
N LEU A 116 4.62 -19.84 -10.36
CA LEU A 116 4.31 -18.41 -10.51
C LEU A 116 5.27 -17.54 -9.70
N VAL A 117 5.52 -17.89 -8.44
CA VAL A 117 6.45 -17.17 -7.55
C VAL A 117 7.87 -17.22 -8.11
N ALA A 118 8.35 -18.40 -8.54
CA ALA A 118 9.66 -18.55 -9.15
C ALA A 118 9.77 -17.75 -10.46
N GLY A 119 8.73 -17.78 -11.31
CA GLY A 119 8.67 -17.01 -12.55
C GLY A 119 8.72 -15.50 -12.30
N CYS A 120 7.94 -14.99 -11.33
CA CYS A 120 7.99 -13.59 -10.90
C CYS A 120 9.38 -13.21 -10.35
N PHE A 121 9.98 -14.08 -9.54
CA PHE A 121 11.31 -13.82 -8.97
C PHE A 121 12.39 -13.78 -10.05
N LEU A 122 12.37 -14.70 -11.02
CA LEU A 122 13.34 -14.72 -12.13
C LEU A 122 13.15 -13.50 -13.05
N THR A 123 11.92 -13.17 -13.41
CA THR A 123 11.62 -12.03 -14.30
C THR A 123 11.99 -10.67 -13.68
N VAL A 124 11.68 -10.45 -12.40
CA VAL A 124 11.98 -9.19 -11.72
C VAL A 124 13.41 -9.15 -11.20
N GLY A 125 13.84 -10.21 -10.49
CA GLY A 125 15.12 -10.25 -9.80
C GLY A 125 16.31 -10.40 -10.75
N VAL A 126 16.21 -11.26 -11.77
CA VAL A 126 17.29 -11.50 -12.74
C VAL A 126 17.07 -10.70 -14.01
N GLY A 127 15.85 -10.71 -14.55
CA GLY A 127 15.51 -10.01 -15.79
C GLY A 127 15.42 -8.49 -15.67
N ARG A 128 15.38 -7.93 -14.44
CA ARG A 128 15.17 -6.50 -14.15
C ARG A 128 14.00 -5.89 -14.94
N VAL A 129 13.00 -6.71 -15.26
CA VAL A 129 11.82 -6.24 -15.97
C VAL A 129 11.04 -5.31 -15.05
N SER A 130 10.53 -4.21 -15.61
CA SER A 130 9.79 -3.21 -14.84
C SER A 130 8.63 -3.85 -14.07
N MET A 131 8.59 -3.64 -12.75
CA MET A 131 7.55 -4.17 -11.87
C MET A 131 6.14 -3.72 -12.28
N LEU A 132 6.03 -2.59 -12.99
CA LEU A 132 4.77 -2.09 -13.56
C LEU A 132 4.12 -3.09 -14.52
N ILE A 133 4.91 -3.89 -15.24
CA ILE A 133 4.39 -4.89 -16.20
C ILE A 133 4.19 -6.24 -15.52
N VAL A 134 5.12 -6.62 -14.63
CA VAL A 134 5.11 -7.95 -14.02
C VAL A 134 3.95 -8.12 -13.04
N MET A 135 3.62 -7.09 -12.24
CA MET A 135 2.50 -7.18 -11.29
C MET A 135 1.13 -7.46 -11.95
N PRO A 136 0.66 -6.70 -12.96
CA PRO A 136 -0.64 -6.97 -13.57
C PRO A 136 -0.67 -8.31 -14.30
N LEU A 137 0.44 -8.71 -14.95
CA LEU A 137 0.53 -10.01 -15.62
C LEU A 137 0.48 -11.17 -14.60
N ALA A 138 1.25 -11.08 -13.52
CA ALA A 138 1.24 -12.07 -12.45
C ALA A 138 -0.12 -12.14 -11.75
N ALA A 139 -0.78 -11.00 -11.55
CA ALA A 139 -2.13 -10.95 -10.99
C ALA A 139 -3.15 -11.61 -11.92
N ALA A 140 -3.11 -11.33 -13.23
CA ALA A 140 -3.99 -11.95 -14.21
C ALA A 140 -3.80 -13.48 -14.26
N ILE A 141 -2.55 -13.94 -14.27
CA ILE A 141 -2.21 -15.38 -14.24
C ILE A 141 -2.66 -15.99 -12.91
N GLY A 142 -2.41 -15.33 -11.77
CA GLY A 142 -2.85 -15.79 -10.45
C GLY A 142 -4.37 -15.94 -10.35
N ILE A 143 -5.13 -14.95 -10.82
CA ILE A 143 -6.61 -15.02 -10.83
C ILE A 143 -7.09 -16.14 -11.75
N PHE A 144 -6.45 -16.34 -12.90
CA PHE A 144 -6.81 -17.39 -13.84
C PHE A 144 -6.59 -18.81 -13.27
N PHE A 145 -5.45 -19.04 -12.61
CA PHE A 145 -5.16 -20.33 -11.97
C PHE A 145 -6.02 -20.56 -10.71
N ALA A 146 -6.36 -19.49 -9.96
CA ALA A 146 -7.27 -19.58 -8.82
C ALA A 146 -8.69 -19.98 -9.24
N ARG A 147 -9.19 -19.43 -10.36
CA ARG A 147 -10.51 -19.82 -10.93
C ARG A 147 -10.57 -21.28 -11.39
N ARG A 148 -9.44 -21.91 -11.70
CA ARG A 148 -9.35 -23.33 -12.07
C ARG A 148 -9.15 -24.28 -10.87
N GLY A 149 -9.07 -23.74 -9.64
CA GLY A 149 -8.83 -24.54 -8.43
C GLY A 149 -7.41 -25.11 -8.31
N TRP A 150 -6.47 -24.64 -9.14
CA TRP A 150 -5.06 -25.08 -9.14
C TRP A 150 -4.18 -24.25 -8.20
N LEU A 151 -4.77 -23.19 -7.62
CA LEU A 151 -4.20 -22.21 -6.68
C LEU A 151 -5.05 -22.12 -5.42
#